data_AF-A0A4R0R0X6-F1
#
_entry.id   AF-A0A4R0R0X6-F1
#
_cell.length_a   1.000
_cell.length_b   1.000
_cell.length_c   1.000
_cell.angle_alpha   90.00
_cell.angle_beta   90.00
_cell.angle_gamma   90.00
#
_symmetry.space_group_name_H-M   'P 1'
#
loop_
_entity.id
_entity.type
_entity.pdbx_description
1 polymer ?
#
loop_
_entity_poly.entity_id
_entity_poly.type
_entity_poly.pdbx_seq_one_letter_code
_entity_poly.pdbx_strand_id
1 'polypeptide(L)'
;EEERRRKTGEKGRELFGADWQRTENETKVCKALEKVAQEIGAKSITSVAIAYVMQKAPYIFPIIGGRKVEHFHSNLEALDINLTEEHIAYLESIVPFERGFPYTFFGTADGDYNGLYKNAGHFDKWPLQQAIRPVTSNAN
;
A
#
# COMPACT_ATOMS: atom_id res chain seq x y z
N GLU A 1 14.65 2.53 13.31
CA GLU A 1 14.56 1.07 13.54
C GLU A 1 15.83 0.31 13.15
N GLU A 2 16.37 0.45 11.93
CA GLU A 2 17.58 -0.28 11.52
C GLU A 2 18.81 0.00 12.36
N GLU A 3 19.03 1.26 12.73
CA GLU A 3 20.17 1.62 13.58
C GLU A 3 20.05 0.98 14.98
N ARG A 4 18.82 0.88 15.51
CA ARG A 4 18.52 0.16 16.75
C ARG A 4 18.83 -1.33 16.60
N ARG A 5 18.43 -1.96 15.48
CA ARG A 5 18.74 -3.37 15.18
C ARG A 5 20.24 -3.62 15.03
N ARG A 6 20.97 -2.72 14.38
CA ARG A 6 22.43 -2.79 14.24
C ARG A 6 23.13 -2.71 15.61
N LYS A 7 22.65 -1.83 16.50
CA LYS A 7 23.20 -1.67 17.86
C LYS A 7 22.85 -2.84 18.79
N THR A 8 21.67 -3.44 18.63
CA THR A 8 21.17 -4.53 19.50
C THR A 8 21.53 -5.93 18.99
N GLY A 9 21.95 -6.07 17.73
CA GLY A 9 22.16 -7.36 17.09
C GLY A 9 20.87 -8.10 16.74
N GLU A 10 19.70 -7.47 16.92
CA GLU A 10 18.40 -8.05 16.59
C GLU A 10 18.18 -8.06 15.07
N LYS A 11 18.44 -9.21 14.43
CA LYS A 11 18.24 -9.40 12.98
C LYS A 11 16.80 -9.71 12.56
N GLY A 12 15.90 -9.87 13.53
CA GLY A 12 14.51 -10.25 13.26
C GLY A 12 14.38 -11.71 12.84
N ARG A 13 13.40 -12.03 11.97
CA ARG A 13 13.17 -13.39 11.48
C ARG A 13 13.90 -13.56 10.16
N GLU A 14 15.10 -14.11 10.20
CA GLU A 14 15.87 -14.49 9.01
C GLU A 14 15.23 -15.76 8.43
N LEU A 15 14.61 -15.65 7.25
CA LEU A 15 14.11 -16.78 6.48
C LEU A 15 15.08 -17.02 5.32
N PHE A 16 15.59 -18.27 5.22
CA PHE A 16 16.37 -18.74 4.07
C PHE A 16 17.54 -17.82 3.64
N GLY A 17 18.29 -17.26 4.59
CA GLY A 17 19.51 -16.48 4.29
C GLY A 17 19.27 -15.09 3.68
N ALA A 18 18.04 -14.58 3.71
CA ALA A 18 17.76 -13.20 3.31
C ALA A 18 18.46 -12.19 4.24
N ASP A 19 19.10 -11.17 3.65
CA ASP A 19 19.66 -10.04 4.42
C ASP A 19 18.51 -9.30 5.12
N TRP A 20 18.69 -9.01 6.41
CA TRP A 20 17.69 -8.32 7.22
C TRP A 20 17.67 -6.81 6.93
N GLN A 21 18.71 -6.29 6.27
CA GLN A 21 18.81 -4.89 5.90
C GLN A 21 17.91 -4.58 4.71
N ARG A 22 17.27 -3.41 4.75
CA ARG A 22 16.44 -2.96 3.64
C ARG A 22 17.28 -2.67 2.41
N THR A 23 16.72 -3.00 1.27
CA THR A 23 17.19 -2.51 -0.02
C THR A 23 16.95 -0.99 -0.15
N GLU A 24 17.58 -0.37 -1.15
CA GLU A 24 17.36 1.05 -1.44
C GLU A 24 15.89 1.36 -1.74
N ASN A 25 15.21 0.48 -2.48
CA ASN A 25 13.79 0.64 -2.81
C ASN A 25 12.90 0.52 -1.57
N GLU A 26 13.14 -0.46 -0.70
CA GLU A 26 12.42 -0.59 0.56
C GLU A 26 12.62 0.63 1.47
N THR A 27 13.83 1.20 1.47
CA THR A 27 14.14 2.43 2.19
C THR A 27 13.35 3.63 1.65
N LYS A 28 13.25 3.77 0.33
CA LYS A 28 12.46 4.83 -0.32
C LYS A 28 10.97 4.70 0.05
N VAL A 29 10.42 3.49 -0.01
CA VAL A 29 9.01 3.22 0.36
C VAL A 29 8.76 3.52 1.82
N CYS A 30 9.66 3.11 2.72
CA CYS A 30 9.54 3.41 4.15
C CYS A 30 9.51 4.93 4.41
N LYS A 31 10.39 5.70 3.76
CA LYS A 31 10.39 7.18 3.87
C LYS A 31 9.09 7.81 3.35
N ALA A 32 8.53 7.28 2.28
CA ALA A 32 7.25 7.77 1.76
C ALA A 32 6.09 7.47 2.70
N LEU A 33 6.06 6.27 3.31
CA LEU A 33 5.09 5.93 4.35
C LEU A 33 5.25 6.81 5.60
N GLU A 34 6.48 7.12 6.01
CA GLU A 34 6.76 8.05 7.11
C GLU A 34 6.23 9.45 6.81
N LYS A 35 6.43 9.95 5.58
CA LYS A 35 5.90 11.24 5.15
C LYS A 35 4.37 11.27 5.22
N VAL A 36 3.70 10.28 4.62
CA VAL A 36 2.22 10.21 4.66
C VAL A 36 1.71 10.06 6.09
N ALA A 37 2.40 9.27 6.93
CA ALA A 37 2.05 9.14 8.34
C ALA A 37 2.08 10.48 9.09
N GLN A 38 3.10 11.32 8.81
CA GLN A 38 3.20 12.66 9.39
C GLN A 38 2.09 13.58 8.89
N GLU A 39 1.77 13.55 7.60
CA GLU A 39 0.71 14.39 6.99
C GLU A 39 -0.67 14.10 7.59
N ILE A 40 -0.97 12.84 7.87
CA ILE A 40 -2.28 12.42 8.40
C ILE A 40 -2.32 12.26 9.93
N GLY A 41 -1.19 12.44 10.61
CA GLY A 41 -1.08 12.28 12.07
C GLY A 41 -1.19 10.84 12.56
N ALA A 42 -0.82 9.85 11.73
CA ALA A 42 -0.81 8.44 12.14
C ALA A 42 0.32 8.15 13.13
N LYS A 43 0.03 7.34 14.15
CA LYS A 43 0.99 6.98 15.20
C LYS A 43 2.02 5.96 14.73
N SER A 44 1.72 5.23 13.65
CA SER A 44 2.57 4.16 13.13
C SER A 44 2.61 4.12 11.61
N ILE A 45 3.79 3.92 11.05
CA ILE A 45 3.93 3.67 9.61
C ILE A 45 3.29 2.35 9.19
N THR A 46 3.16 1.40 10.13
CA THR A 46 2.56 0.09 9.87
C THR A 46 1.06 0.21 9.68
N SER A 47 0.37 1.09 10.44
CA SER A 47 -1.07 1.33 10.24
C SER A 47 -1.33 1.99 8.89
N VAL A 48 -0.48 2.94 8.46
CA VAL A 48 -0.55 3.52 7.11
C VAL A 48 -0.38 2.47 6.01
N ALA A 49 0.58 1.55 6.16
CA ALA A 49 0.81 0.49 5.19
C ALA A 49 -0.39 -0.48 5.09
N ILE A 50 -0.99 -0.84 6.24
CA ILE A 50 -2.20 -1.68 6.30
C ILE A 50 -3.37 -0.94 5.62
N ALA A 51 -3.58 0.33 5.95
CA ALA A 51 -4.64 1.16 5.35
C ALA A 51 -4.46 1.29 3.83
N TYR A 52 -3.24 1.51 3.34
CA TYR A 52 -2.92 1.55 1.91
C TYR A 52 -3.34 0.26 1.21
N VAL A 53 -2.94 -0.90 1.75
CA VAL A 53 -3.26 -2.20 1.14
C VAL A 53 -4.77 -2.47 1.15
N MET A 54 -5.48 -2.06 2.22
CA MET A 54 -6.94 -2.18 2.30
C MET A 54 -7.68 -1.23 1.34
N GLN A 55 -7.15 -0.03 1.10
CA GLN A 55 -7.84 1.02 0.33
C GLN A 55 -7.44 1.07 -1.15
N LYS A 56 -6.35 0.40 -1.53
CA LYS A 56 -5.88 0.29 -2.92
C LYS A 56 -6.80 -0.55 -3.79
N ALA A 57 -7.34 -1.64 -3.27
CA ALA A 57 -8.12 -2.61 -4.05
C ALA A 57 -9.24 -3.24 -3.20
N PRO A 58 -10.37 -3.61 -3.82
CA PRO A 58 -11.46 -4.29 -3.11
C PRO A 58 -11.05 -5.71 -2.71
N TYR A 59 -11.75 -6.26 -1.70
CA TYR A 59 -11.61 -7.66 -1.23
C TYR A 59 -10.23 -8.02 -0.65
N ILE A 60 -9.53 -7.04 -0.10
CA ILE A 60 -8.26 -7.25 0.58
C ILE A 60 -8.46 -7.33 2.09
N PHE A 61 -8.00 -8.44 2.68
CA PHE A 61 -8.03 -8.68 4.13
C PHE A 61 -6.60 -8.98 4.61
N PRO A 62 -5.83 -7.96 5.04
CA PRO A 62 -4.44 -8.14 5.43
C PRO A 62 -4.30 -9.09 6.62
N ILE A 63 -3.36 -10.02 6.53
CA ILE A 63 -2.97 -10.86 7.68
C ILE A 63 -1.98 -10.04 8.51
N ILE A 64 -2.41 -9.57 9.66
CA ILE A 64 -1.58 -8.79 10.58
C ILE A 64 -0.83 -9.69 11.56
N GLY A 65 0.41 -9.31 11.89
CA GLY A 65 1.25 -10.01 12.85
C GLY A 65 1.68 -9.11 14.00
N GLY A 66 1.82 -9.69 15.19
CA GLY A 66 2.33 -8.99 16.37
C GLY A 66 2.60 -10.00 17.48
N ARG A 67 3.72 -9.83 18.20
CA ARG A 67 4.05 -10.67 19.38
C ARG A 67 3.77 -9.96 20.71
N LYS A 68 3.38 -8.69 20.65
CA LYS A 68 3.07 -7.86 21.80
C LYS A 68 1.76 -7.12 21.55
N VAL A 69 1.05 -6.81 22.64
CA VAL A 69 -0.28 -6.19 22.59
C VAL A 69 -0.21 -4.79 21.97
N GLU A 70 0.89 -4.07 22.14
CA GLU A 70 1.08 -2.73 21.58
C GLU A 70 1.09 -2.76 20.04
N HIS A 71 1.64 -3.82 19.43
CA HIS A 71 1.61 -3.99 17.98
C HIS A 71 0.18 -4.24 17.49
N PHE A 72 -0.61 -5.00 18.25
CA PHE A 72 -2.01 -5.24 17.92
C PHE A 72 -2.80 -3.92 17.91
N HIS A 73 -2.69 -3.11 18.96
CA HIS A 73 -3.33 -1.79 19.00
C HIS A 73 -2.82 -0.85 17.92
N SER A 74 -1.51 -0.86 17.63
CA SER A 74 -0.95 -0.07 16.54
C SER A 74 -1.51 -0.49 15.17
N ASN A 75 -1.79 -1.77 14.94
CA ASN A 75 -2.38 -2.22 13.68
C ASN A 75 -3.86 -1.82 13.55
N LEU A 76 -4.61 -1.79 14.66
CA LEU A 76 -6.03 -1.41 14.68
C LEU A 76 -6.26 0.04 14.23
N GLU A 77 -5.29 0.93 14.48
CA GLU A 77 -5.33 2.32 13.99
C GLU A 77 -5.55 2.41 12.47
N ALA A 78 -5.15 1.40 11.69
CA ALA A 78 -5.38 1.37 10.25
C ALA A 78 -6.86 1.46 9.86
N LEU A 79 -7.77 1.05 10.74
CA LEU A 79 -9.21 1.11 10.53
C LEU A 79 -9.76 2.55 10.58
N ASP A 80 -9.03 3.47 11.21
CA ASP A 80 -9.42 4.87 11.35
C ASP A 80 -8.73 5.77 10.30
N ILE A 81 -7.71 5.26 9.61
CA ILE A 81 -6.94 6.01 8.62
C ILE A 81 -7.69 6.07 7.30
N ASN A 82 -7.99 7.26 6.78
CA ASN A 82 -8.53 7.46 5.43
C ASN A 82 -7.45 8.10 4.54
N LEU A 83 -6.95 7.36 3.55
CA LEU A 83 -5.97 7.86 2.60
C LEU A 83 -6.69 8.52 1.41
N THR A 84 -6.24 9.72 1.06
CA THR A 84 -6.70 10.39 -0.15
C THR A 84 -6.12 9.71 -1.40
N GLU A 85 -6.70 10.01 -2.55
CA GLU A 85 -6.20 9.50 -3.83
C GLU A 85 -4.76 9.99 -4.11
N GLU A 86 -4.44 11.21 -3.68
CA GLU A 86 -3.10 11.78 -3.78
C GLU A 86 -2.09 11.03 -2.92
N HIS A 87 -2.47 10.62 -1.70
CA HIS A 87 -1.60 9.80 -0.84
C HIS A 87 -1.31 8.45 -1.50
N ILE A 88 -2.33 7.79 -2.05
CA ILE A 88 -2.17 6.50 -2.74
C ILE A 88 -1.28 6.67 -3.97
N ALA A 89 -1.56 7.66 -4.83
CA ALA A 89 -0.76 7.94 -6.02
C ALA A 89 0.70 8.28 -5.68
N TYR A 90 0.92 9.04 -4.61
CA TYR A 90 2.27 9.35 -4.12
C TYR A 90 3.01 8.08 -3.69
N LEU A 91 2.40 7.22 -2.88
CA LEU A 91 3.01 5.95 -2.44
C LEU A 91 3.34 5.01 -3.61
N GLU A 92 2.50 4.98 -4.64
CA GLU A 92 2.73 4.16 -5.84
C GLU A 92 3.82 4.72 -6.76
N SER A 93 4.07 6.03 -6.70
CA SER A 93 5.11 6.69 -7.52
C SER A 93 6.55 6.38 -7.08
N ILE A 94 6.74 5.85 -5.86
CA ILE A 94 8.06 5.74 -5.22
C ILE A 94 8.95 4.70 -5.89
N VAL A 95 8.36 3.56 -6.26
CA VAL A 95 9.06 2.48 -6.96
C VAL A 95 8.25 2.17 -8.21
N PRO A 96 8.80 2.44 -9.41
CA PRO A 96 8.08 2.21 -10.65
C PRO A 96 7.77 0.72 -10.79
N PHE A 97 6.51 0.41 -11.06
CA PHE A 97 6.06 -0.94 -11.35
C PHE A 97 5.63 -1.03 -12.81
N GLU A 98 6.41 -1.74 -13.62
CA GLU A 98 6.07 -2.04 -15.00
C GLU A 98 5.29 -3.35 -15.07
N ARG A 99 4.01 -3.28 -15.47
CA ARG A 99 3.15 -4.46 -15.57
C ARG A 99 3.60 -5.45 -16.66
N GLY A 100 4.31 -4.97 -17.69
CA GLY A 100 4.79 -5.79 -18.79
C GLY A 100 3.68 -6.45 -19.62
N PHE A 101 4.04 -7.47 -20.41
CA PHE A 101 3.07 -8.30 -21.13
C PHE A 101 2.25 -9.16 -20.14
N PRO A 102 0.93 -9.38 -20.33
CA PRO A 102 0.08 -8.97 -21.45
C PRO A 102 -0.46 -7.53 -21.38
N TYR A 103 -0.29 -6.85 -20.25
CA TYR A 103 -0.91 -5.56 -19.97
C TYR A 103 -0.47 -4.44 -20.93
N THR A 104 0.78 -4.44 -21.37
CA THR A 104 1.30 -3.47 -22.35
C THR A 104 0.69 -3.63 -23.74
N PHE A 105 0.18 -4.81 -24.10
CA PHE A 105 -0.36 -5.10 -25.44
C PHE A 105 -1.89 -5.07 -25.46
N PHE A 106 -2.53 -5.61 -24.43
CA PHE A 106 -3.99 -5.79 -24.37
C PHE A 106 -4.71 -4.73 -23.51
N GLY A 107 -3.97 -3.89 -22.79
CA GLY A 107 -4.52 -2.90 -21.87
C GLY A 107 -4.71 -3.45 -20.45
N THR A 108 -5.24 -2.60 -19.57
CA THR A 108 -5.47 -2.92 -18.15
C THR A 108 -6.91 -2.59 -17.76
N ALA A 109 -7.39 -3.18 -16.66
CA ALA A 109 -8.76 -2.95 -16.19
C ALA A 109 -9.02 -1.49 -15.76
N ASP A 110 -7.99 -0.80 -15.29
CA ASP A 110 -7.94 0.61 -14.92
C ASP A 110 -7.48 1.54 -16.06
N GLY A 111 -7.08 0.98 -17.20
CA GLY A 111 -6.60 1.69 -18.38
C GLY A 111 -7.60 1.64 -19.52
N ASP A 112 -7.30 2.30 -20.64
CA ASP A 112 -8.19 2.30 -21.81
C ASP A 112 -8.12 1.02 -22.65
N TYR A 113 -9.20 0.70 -23.36
CA TYR A 113 -9.22 -0.41 -24.31
C TYR A 113 -8.19 -0.16 -25.42
N ASN A 114 -7.47 -1.20 -25.81
CA ASN A 114 -6.52 -1.09 -26.93
C ASN A 114 -7.26 -0.86 -28.26
N GLY A 115 -6.50 -0.50 -29.31
CA GLY A 115 -7.08 -0.21 -30.63
C GLY A 115 -7.83 -1.39 -31.25
N LEU A 116 -7.40 -2.63 -30.99
CA LEU A 116 -8.07 -3.84 -31.49
C LEU A 116 -9.49 -3.96 -30.90
N TYR A 117 -9.63 -3.77 -29.58
CA TYR A 117 -10.93 -3.77 -28.92
C TYR A 117 -11.82 -2.63 -29.46
N LYS A 118 -11.29 -1.41 -29.58
CA LYS A 118 -12.08 -0.25 -30.08
C LYS A 118 -12.58 -0.41 -31.52
N ASN A 119 -11.90 -1.22 -32.34
CA ASN A 119 -12.35 -1.54 -33.70
C ASN A 119 -13.53 -2.54 -33.74
N ALA A 120 -13.76 -3.30 -32.67
CA ALA A 120 -14.84 -4.28 -32.62
C ALA A 120 -16.21 -3.67 -32.29
N GLY A 121 -16.24 -2.44 -31.79
CA GLY A 121 -17.48 -1.74 -31.44
C GLY A 121 -17.31 -0.68 -30.34
N HIS A 122 -18.43 -0.15 -29.88
CA HIS A 122 -18.49 0.71 -28.69
C HIS A 122 -18.53 -0.15 -27.43
N PHE A 123 -17.70 0.17 -26.44
CA PHE A 123 -17.63 -0.55 -25.17
C PHE A 123 -17.90 0.42 -24.02
N ASP A 124 -18.96 0.15 -23.28
CA ASP A 124 -19.24 0.82 -22.01
C ASP A 124 -18.42 0.18 -20.90
N LYS A 125 -17.55 0.97 -20.26
CA LYS A 125 -16.77 0.48 -19.11
C LYS A 125 -17.64 0.45 -17.87
N TRP A 126 -17.70 -0.72 -17.26
CA TRP A 126 -18.23 -0.83 -15.91
C TRP A 126 -17.25 -0.21 -14.91
N PRO A 127 -17.72 0.61 -13.95
CA PRO A 127 -16.85 1.18 -12.94
C PRO A 127 -16.16 0.08 -12.11
N LEU A 128 -14.88 0.29 -11.78
CA LEU A 128 -14.17 -0.62 -10.90
C LEU A 128 -14.77 -0.57 -9.50
N GLN A 129 -14.97 -1.75 -8.91
CA GLN A 129 -15.39 -1.87 -7.53
C GLN A 129 -14.36 -1.18 -6.62
N GLN A 130 -14.83 -0.24 -5.83
CA GLN A 130 -13.97 0.53 -4.92
C GLN A 130 -13.75 -0.24 -3.61
N ALA A 131 -12.59 0.00 -3.00
CA ALA A 131 -12.31 -0.48 -1.66
C ALA A 131 -13.22 0.16 -0.62
N ILE A 132 -13.48 -0.57 0.47
CA ILE A 132 -14.19 -0.03 1.62
C ILE A 132 -13.27 0.97 2.31
N ARG A 133 -13.74 2.21 2.47
CA ARG A 133 -13.00 3.26 3.19
C ARG A 133 -13.65 3.54 4.54
N PRO A 134 -12.88 3.92 5.57
CA PRO A 134 -13.43 4.35 6.84
C PRO A 134 -14.35 5.56 6.63
N VAL A 135 -15.42 5.62 7.41
CA VAL A 135 -16.28 6.80 7.44
C VAL A 135 -15.43 7.96 7.96
N THR A 136 -15.25 9.01 7.16
CA THR A 136 -14.65 10.24 7.66
C THR A 136 -15.53 10.73 8.80
N SER A 137 -14.94 10.83 9.99
CA SER A 137 -15.56 11.46 11.16
C SER A 137 -15.77 12.95 10.87
N ASN A 138 -16.68 13.28 9.97
CA ASN A 138 -17.44 14.51 10.05
C ASN A 138 -18.59 14.22 11.02
N ALA A 139 -18.23 14.08 12.29
CA ALA A 139 -19.19 14.12 13.38
C ALA A 139 -19.41 15.60 13.74
N ASN A 140 -20.63 16.07 13.43
CA ASN A 140 -21.28 17.35 13.76
C ASN A 140 -20.96 18.56 12.87
#